data_AF-A0A1I1U264-F1
#
_entry.id   AF-A0A1I1U264-F1
#
_cell.length_a   1.000
_cell.length_b   1.000
_cell.length_c   1.000
_cell.angle_alpha   90.00
_cell.angle_beta   90.00
_cell.angle_gamma   90.00
#
_symmetry.space_group_name_H-M   'P 1'
#
loop_
_entity.id
_entity.type
_entity.pdbx_description
1 polymer ?
#
loop_
_entity_poly.entity_id
_entity_poly.type
_entity_poly.pdbx_seq_one_letter_code
_entity_poly.pdbx_strand_id
1 'polypeptide(L)'
;MDYHHRLSVAEAASFCQKLLIGTLDFLEESIRGQTPSAYQMLRQMVDITFVIGEEFASKWNFLPYIEQHITNFGRIDVCNGGRLRESIKVAG
;
A
#
# COMPACT_ATOMS: atom_id res chain seq x y z
N MET A 1 -3.03 2.79 -10.41
CA MET A 1 -4.43 3.28 -10.32
C MET A 1 -4.75 3.44 -8.85
N ASP A 2 -5.28 4.61 -8.46
CA ASP A 2 -5.57 4.99 -7.06
C ASP A 2 -7.08 4.91 -6.80
N TYR A 3 -7.47 4.27 -5.69
CA TYR A 3 -8.87 4.07 -5.28
C TYR A 3 -9.23 4.79 -3.96
N HIS A 4 -8.30 5.52 -3.35
CA HIS A 4 -8.51 6.25 -2.10
C HIS A 4 -9.24 5.43 -1.02
N HIS A 5 -8.84 4.18 -0.79
CA HIS A 5 -9.38 3.30 0.24
C HIS A 5 -10.85 2.88 0.10
N ARG A 6 -11.45 3.03 -1.08
CA ARG A 6 -12.91 2.82 -1.26
C ARG A 6 -13.32 1.38 -1.51
N LEU A 7 -12.38 0.48 -1.75
CA LEU A 7 -12.69 -0.93 -2.00
C LEU A 7 -12.55 -1.75 -0.72
N SER A 8 -13.42 -2.76 -0.58
CA SER A 8 -13.15 -3.92 0.25
C SER A 8 -12.06 -4.79 -0.37
N VAL A 9 -11.51 -5.73 0.42
CA VAL A 9 -10.54 -6.72 -0.08
C VAL A 9 -11.08 -7.50 -1.28
N ALA A 10 -12.34 -7.93 -1.21
CA ALA A 10 -12.97 -8.69 -2.28
C ALA A 10 -13.16 -7.87 -3.56
N GLU A 11 -13.53 -6.59 -3.44
CA GLU A 11 -13.68 -5.70 -4.59
C GLU A 11 -12.33 -5.39 -5.24
N ALA A 12 -11.29 -5.11 -4.45
CA ALA A 12 -9.93 -4.89 -4.95
C ALA A 12 -9.39 -6.13 -5.68
N ALA A 13 -9.60 -7.33 -5.10
CA ALA A 13 -9.23 -8.59 -5.74
C ALA A 13 -9.99 -8.81 -7.05
N SER A 14 -11.31 -8.65 -7.03
CA SER A 14 -12.16 -8.81 -8.22
C SER A 14 -11.78 -7.84 -9.34
N PHE A 15 -11.45 -6.60 -8.99
CA PHE A 15 -10.96 -5.63 -9.96
C PHE A 15 -9.66 -6.10 -10.61
N CYS A 16 -8.64 -6.46 -9.81
CA CYS A 16 -7.35 -6.90 -10.35
C CYS A 16 -7.46 -8.14 -11.24
N GLN A 17 -8.31 -9.11 -10.85
CA GLN A 17 -8.50 -10.35 -11.59
C GLN A 17 -9.25 -10.16 -12.94
N LYS A 18 -9.97 -9.05 -13.10
CA LYS A 18 -10.65 -8.72 -14.37
C LYS A 18 -9.72 -8.04 -15.37
N LEU A 19 -8.54 -7.60 -14.94
CA LEU A 19 -7.56 -6.98 -15.81
C LEU A 19 -6.68 -8.03 -16.46
N LEU A 20 -6.27 -7.78 -17.70
CA LEU A 20 -5.22 -8.58 -18.34
C LEU A 20 -3.90 -8.38 -17.56
N ILE A 21 -3.10 -9.44 -17.50
CA ILE A 21 -1.76 -9.37 -16.91
C ILE A 21 -0.95 -8.27 -17.61
N GLY A 22 -0.30 -7.41 -16.83
CA GLY A 22 0.47 -6.28 -17.34
C GLY A 22 -0.35 -5.01 -17.61
N THR A 23 -1.67 -5.01 -17.35
CA THR A 23 -2.50 -3.79 -17.49
C THR A 23 -2.09 -2.69 -16.51
N LEU A 24 -1.67 -3.06 -15.30
CA LEU A 24 -1.27 -2.13 -14.27
C LEU A 24 0.14 -2.46 -13.80
N ASP A 25 0.97 -1.42 -13.70
CA ASP A 25 2.29 -1.51 -13.08
C ASP A 25 2.19 -1.65 -11.56
N PHE A 26 1.19 -1.02 -10.94
CA PHE A 26 0.96 -1.07 -9.50
C PHE A 26 -0.47 -0.73 -9.10
N LEU A 27 -0.85 -1.22 -7.92
CA LEU A 27 -2.07 -0.88 -7.20
C LEU A 27 -1.73 0.02 -6.01
N GLU A 28 -2.33 1.20 -6.00
CA GLU A 28 -2.09 2.24 -5.01
C GLU A 28 -3.30 2.38 -4.10
N GLU A 29 -3.08 2.23 -2.79
CA GLU A 29 -4.03 2.57 -1.73
C GLU A 29 -5.47 2.06 -1.95
N SER A 30 -5.58 0.83 -2.45
CA SER A 30 -6.86 0.24 -2.88
C SER A 30 -7.88 0.04 -1.77
N ILE A 31 -7.37 -0.25 -0.56
CA ILE A 31 -8.17 -0.53 0.64
C ILE A 31 -7.62 0.30 1.81
N ARG A 32 -8.37 0.42 2.91
CA ARG A 32 -7.96 1.22 4.08
C ARG A 32 -6.59 0.81 4.65
N GLY A 33 -5.69 1.79 4.79
CA GLY A 33 -4.31 1.61 5.27
C GLY A 33 -4.15 1.35 6.78
N GLN A 34 -5.22 1.44 7.59
CA GLN A 34 -5.11 1.24 9.04
C GLN A 34 -5.06 -0.24 9.45
N THR A 35 -5.27 -1.18 8.53
CA THR A 35 -5.35 -2.62 8.83
C THR A 35 -4.38 -3.42 7.95
N PRO A 36 -3.13 -3.64 8.39
CA PRO A 36 -2.13 -4.40 7.61
C PRO A 36 -2.60 -5.81 7.22
N SER A 37 -3.35 -6.49 8.11
CA SER A 37 -3.88 -7.83 7.84
C SER A 37 -4.85 -7.88 6.65
N ALA A 38 -5.55 -6.77 6.36
CA ALA A 38 -6.41 -6.69 5.17
C ALA A 38 -5.57 -6.69 3.88
N TYR A 39 -4.42 -6.01 3.89
CA TYR A 39 -3.49 -6.04 2.76
C TYR A 39 -2.78 -7.39 2.62
N GLN A 40 -2.47 -8.08 3.73
CA GLN A 40 -1.97 -9.46 3.66
C GLN A 40 -2.98 -10.40 2.99
N MET A 41 -4.25 -10.29 3.35
CA MET A 41 -5.32 -11.08 2.73
C MET A 41 -5.45 -10.75 1.24
N LEU A 42 -5.38 -9.46 0.86
CA LEU A 42 -5.40 -9.06 -0.55
C LEU A 42 -4.18 -9.62 -1.30
N ARG A 43 -2.98 -9.61 -0.70
CA ARG A 43 -1.74 -10.14 -1.29
C ARG A 43 -1.83 -11.62 -1.66
N GLN A 44 -2.68 -12.38 -0.96
CA GLN A 44 -2.92 -13.80 -1.28
C GLN A 44 -3.85 -14.00 -2.50
N MET A 45 -4.50 -12.94 -2.99
CA MET A 45 -5.52 -13.00 -4.03
C MET A 45 -5.10 -12.36 -5.36
N VAL A 46 -4.02 -11.57 -5.36
CA VAL A 46 -3.55 -10.79 -6.52
C VAL A 46 -2.03 -10.81 -6.62
N ASP A 47 -1.52 -10.79 -7.85
CA ASP A 47 -0.08 -10.77 -8.15
C ASP A 47 0.47 -9.36 -8.49
N ILE A 48 -0.34 -8.33 -8.28
CA ILE A 48 0.02 -6.94 -8.61
C ILE A 48 0.91 -6.32 -7.54
N THR A 49 1.84 -5.46 -7.95
CA THR A 49 2.70 -4.65 -7.06
C THR A 49 1.88 -3.67 -6.21
N PHE A 50 2.17 -3.58 -4.91
CA PHE A 50 1.50 -2.64 -4.01
C PHE A 50 2.34 -1.40 -3.72
N VAL A 51 1.68 -0.24 -3.84
CA VAL A 51 2.20 1.07 -3.44
C VAL A 51 1.33 1.59 -2.28
N ILE A 52 1.94 1.85 -1.12
CA ILE A 52 1.21 2.19 0.11
C ILE A 52 1.97 3.28 0.87
N GLY A 53 1.27 4.23 1.47
CA GLY A 53 1.81 5.02 2.60
C GLY A 53 1.68 6.53 2.52
N GLU A 54 0.88 7.10 1.60
CA GLU A 54 0.68 8.56 1.52
C GLU A 54 0.04 9.10 2.80
N GLU A 55 -0.91 8.34 3.36
CA GLU A 55 -1.60 8.72 4.59
C GLU A 55 -0.76 8.51 5.87
N PHE A 56 0.43 7.91 5.78
CA PHE A 56 1.21 7.55 6.97
C PHE A 56 1.94 8.76 7.54
N ALA A 57 1.54 9.15 8.75
CA ALA A 57 2.11 10.30 9.47
C ALA A 57 3.37 9.96 10.30
N SER A 58 3.80 8.70 10.31
CA SER A 58 4.93 8.24 11.14
C SER A 58 5.58 6.99 10.57
N LYS A 59 6.89 6.84 10.79
CA LYS A 59 7.63 5.61 10.48
C LYS A 59 7.03 4.35 11.10
N TRP A 60 6.34 4.48 12.23
CA TRP A 60 5.70 3.35 12.90
C TRP A 60 4.47 2.84 12.13
N ASN A 61 3.84 3.69 11.31
CA ASN A 61 2.79 3.25 10.41
C ASN A 61 3.36 2.41 9.25
N PHE A 62 4.57 2.72 8.78
CA PHE A 62 5.27 1.95 7.75
C PHE A 62 5.79 0.60 8.25
N LEU A 63 6.21 0.51 9.52
CA LEU A 63 6.87 -0.66 10.09
C LEU A 63 6.18 -2.01 9.76
N PRO A 64 4.88 -2.22 10.04
CA PRO A 64 4.25 -3.51 9.74
C PRO A 64 4.19 -3.82 8.24
N TYR A 65 4.09 -2.81 7.38
CA TYR A 65 4.05 -2.99 5.93
C TYR A 65 5.41 -3.40 5.35
N ILE A 66 6.49 -2.90 5.95
CA ILE A 66 7.87 -3.23 5.58
C ILE A 66 8.26 -4.62 6.12
N GLU A 67 8.11 -4.84 7.44
CA GLU A 67 8.55 -6.08 8.09
C GLU A 67 7.80 -7.33 7.61
N GLN A 68 6.53 -7.17 7.22
CA GLN A 68 5.70 -8.28 6.73
C GLN A 68 5.72 -8.39 5.21
N HIS A 69 6.59 -7.64 4.52
CA HIS A 69 6.74 -7.63 3.07
C HIS A 69 5.42 -7.40 2.31
N ILE A 70 4.57 -6.51 2.85
CA ILE A 70 3.25 -6.23 2.28
C ILE A 70 3.37 -5.24 1.13
N THR A 71 4.11 -4.15 1.32
CA THR A 71 4.30 -3.11 0.30
C THR A 71 5.55 -3.38 -0.53
N ASN A 72 5.49 -3.07 -1.83
CA ASN A 72 6.66 -3.09 -2.70
C ASN A 72 7.32 -1.71 -2.77
N PHE A 73 6.54 -0.63 -2.72
CA PHE A 73 7.02 0.73 -2.69
C PHE A 73 6.28 1.55 -1.63
N GLY A 74 7.04 2.16 -0.72
CA GLY A 74 6.52 3.10 0.27
C GLY A 74 6.35 4.50 -0.32
N ARG A 75 5.12 5.02 -0.38
CA ARG A 75 4.84 6.36 -0.90
C ARG A 75 4.82 7.39 0.24
N ILE A 76 6.00 7.80 0.68
CA ILE A 76 6.13 8.72 1.81
C ILE A 76 5.74 10.15 1.40
N ASP A 77 4.66 10.67 1.96
CA ASP A 77 4.41 12.12 1.98
C ASP A 77 5.35 12.77 3.02
N VAL A 78 6.28 13.61 2.57
CA VAL A 78 7.27 14.27 3.44
C VAL A 78 6.61 15.26 4.41
N CYS A 79 5.52 15.91 4.02
CA CYS A 79 4.78 16.84 4.88
C CYS A 79 4.02 16.09 5.98
N ASN A 80 3.46 14.93 5.65
CA ASN A 80 2.69 14.12 6.59
C ASN A 80 3.60 13.26 7.50
N GLY A 81 4.63 12.63 6.93
CA GLY A 81 5.50 11.63 7.58
C GLY A 81 6.60 12.18 8.49
N GLY A 82 6.53 13.44 8.92
CA GLY A 82 7.48 14.02 9.88
C GLY A 82 8.70 14.73 9.27
N ARG A 83 8.59 15.23 8.02
CA ARG A 83 9.64 15.94 7.27
C ARG A 83 10.83 15.04 6.92
N LEU A 84 11.79 15.61 6.19
CA LEU A 84 12.94 14.89 5.60
C LEU A 84 13.68 13.95 6.57
N ARG A 85 13.88 14.36 7.84
CA ARG A 85 14.59 13.53 8.82
C ARG A 85 13.86 12.24 9.17
N GLU A 86 12.53 12.27 9.28
CA GLU A 86 11.76 11.05 9.54
C GLU A 86 11.60 10.23 8.26
N SER A 87 11.41 10.88 7.11
CA SER A 87 11.34 10.18 5.81
C SER A 87 12.60 9.36 5.52
N ILE A 88 13.80 9.87 5.86
CA ILE A 88 15.06 9.11 5.73
C ILE A 88 15.03 7.82 6.56
N LYS A 89 14.46 7.85 7.77
CA LYS A 89 14.38 6.65 8.63
C LYS A 89 13.44 5.58 8.07
N VAL A 90 12.44 5.98 7.29
CA VAL A 90 11.52 5.06 6.61
C VAL A 90 12.18 4.46 5.37
N ALA A 91 12.98 5.25 4.64
CA ALA A 91 13.66 4.81 3.42
C ALA A 91 14.77 3.77 3.67
N GLY A 92 15.38 3.78 4.86
CA GLY A 92 16.51 2.91 5.21
C GLY A 92 17.87 3.58 5.01
#